data_AF-A0A2P0QGQ4-F1
#
_entry.id   AF-A0A2P0QGQ4-F1
#
_cell.length_a   1.000
_cell.length_b   1.000
_cell.length_c   1.000
_cell.angle_alpha   90.00
_cell.angle_beta   90.00
_cell.angle_gamma   90.00
#
_symmetry.space_group_name_H-M   'P 1'
#
loop_
_entity.id
_entity.type
_entity.pdbx_description
1 polymer ?
#
loop_
_entity_poly.entity_id
_entity_poly.type
_entity_poly.pdbx_seq_one_letter_code
_entity_poly.pdbx_strand_id
1 'polypeptide(L)'
;MPSDGKVQILTYHDRSFVTGLLWHPLGSLTGYMKEARQFGRTQQMDIVAIRHTESVIQAGFVSQNDGAVKGMYSLAAALAGQLGASWLAAWKIENTEDRYALVAVYRGAVIPGADLVGSSEEIKKKVAQQLSRSMSFDKIFLPPEFGRGGEQFDPETLLQPSNLKREYKLTPLAFGLSRQELMKAAVIGALVVAGLIGWHQWNEHKLQLARQAQKAAEAARQAELDALNQRTNAPVVIEALVHPWVKQPSVPVFLEGCNGAIDQLPPAIEGWLFVSAKCDGTLMSANYNRTGNSTTMAFSAATAGYFADTPAFYDEGNMAAVKLTFELPLAGDDALNPATQALDSITSWLQAQDLQPKITEVPVTVVQPPALPGQPAPPPPPPPDYRHFEIRYTSLLPPATVLQGVQSTGMRLREIKTDFQDGKLTWNVIGDLYVH
;
A
#
# COMPACT_ATOMS: atom_id res chain seq x y z
N MET A 1 -27.95 -18.18 -14.92
CA MET A 1 -29.16 -17.55 -14.36
C MET A 1 -29.24 -17.95 -12.90
N PRO A 2 -28.98 -17.06 -11.94
CA PRO A 2 -29.30 -17.34 -10.54
C PRO A 2 -30.82 -17.57 -10.43
N SER A 3 -31.21 -18.55 -9.63
CA SER A 3 -32.61 -18.95 -9.44
C SER A 3 -33.44 -17.81 -8.88
N ASP A 4 -34.48 -17.40 -9.60
CA ASP A 4 -35.49 -16.41 -9.17
C ASP A 4 -36.40 -16.91 -8.02
N GLY A 5 -36.04 -18.04 -7.40
CA GLY A 5 -36.65 -18.51 -6.15
C GLY A 5 -35.94 -17.86 -4.98
N LYS A 6 -36.52 -16.81 -4.41
CA LYS A 6 -36.01 -16.20 -3.19
C LYS A 6 -35.96 -17.27 -2.10
N VAL A 7 -34.78 -17.48 -1.51
CA VAL A 7 -34.62 -18.31 -0.31
C VAL A 7 -35.60 -17.81 0.75
N GLN A 8 -36.30 -18.73 1.42
CA GLN A 8 -37.23 -18.41 2.51
C GLN A 8 -36.93 -19.29 3.72
N ILE A 9 -37.22 -18.75 4.90
CA ILE A 9 -37.07 -19.45 6.17
C ILE A 9 -38.48 -19.63 6.75
N LEU A 10 -38.89 -20.88 6.91
CA LEU A 10 -40.14 -21.28 7.55
C LEU A 10 -39.86 -21.77 8.96
N THR A 11 -40.76 -21.52 9.90
CA THR A 11 -40.62 -21.96 11.28
C THR A 11 -41.72 -22.95 11.62
N TYR A 12 -41.33 -24.13 12.08
CA TYR A 12 -42.23 -25.18 12.58
C TYR A 12 -41.65 -25.73 13.89
N HIS A 13 -42.46 -25.84 14.95
CA HIS A 13 -42.03 -26.35 16.28
C HIS A 13 -40.71 -25.74 16.79
N ASP A 14 -40.56 -24.42 16.71
CA ASP A 14 -39.33 -23.67 17.07
C ASP A 14 -38.06 -24.09 16.30
N ARG A 15 -38.22 -24.74 15.15
CA ARG A 15 -37.13 -25.08 14.22
C ARG A 15 -37.27 -24.30 12.93
N SER A 16 -36.14 -23.76 12.48
CA SER A 16 -36.06 -23.03 11.21
C SER A 16 -35.70 -23.96 10.05
N PHE A 17 -36.51 -23.93 9.01
CA PHE A 17 -36.37 -24.69 7.77
C PHE A 17 -36.14 -23.74 6.61
N VAL A 18 -35.08 -23.99 5.85
CA VAL A 18 -34.71 -23.22 4.66
C VAL A 18 -35.22 -23.93 3.42
N THR A 19 -35.88 -23.17 2.55
CA THR A 19 -36.36 -23.58 1.22
C THR A 19 -35.82 -22.62 0.17
N GLY A 20 -35.79 -23.04 -1.09
CA GLY A 20 -35.13 -22.30 -2.17
C GLY A 20 -33.68 -22.72 -2.38
N LEU A 21 -33.27 -23.92 -1.94
CA LEU A 21 -31.90 -24.37 -2.13
C LEU A 21 -31.64 -24.69 -3.61
N LEU A 22 -30.44 -24.36 -4.09
CA LEU A 22 -29.98 -24.76 -5.41
C LEU A 22 -29.53 -26.23 -5.36
N TRP A 23 -30.38 -27.12 -5.85
CA TRP A 23 -30.12 -28.56 -5.86
C TRP A 23 -29.29 -28.99 -7.08
N HIS A 24 -28.12 -29.59 -6.84
CA HIS A 24 -27.15 -30.05 -7.84
C HIS A 24 -26.70 -31.50 -7.56
N PRO A 25 -26.75 -32.40 -8.56
CA PRO A 25 -26.24 -33.77 -8.40
C PRO A 25 -24.71 -33.76 -8.26
N LEU A 26 -24.16 -34.65 -7.44
CA LEU A 26 -22.71 -34.82 -7.29
C LEU A 26 -22.27 -36.12 -7.98
N GLY A 27 -21.11 -36.09 -8.64
CA GLY A 27 -20.61 -37.20 -9.45
C GLY A 27 -19.83 -38.27 -8.67
N SER A 28 -19.32 -37.96 -7.47
CA SER A 28 -18.45 -38.87 -6.70
C SER A 28 -19.00 -39.27 -5.34
N LEU A 29 -19.21 -40.57 -5.08
CA LEU A 29 -19.67 -41.07 -3.77
C LEU A 29 -18.61 -40.96 -2.66
N THR A 30 -17.32 -40.94 -2.99
CA THR A 30 -16.22 -40.84 -2.00
C THR A 30 -15.65 -39.43 -1.90
N GLY A 31 -15.74 -38.65 -2.98
CA GLY A 31 -15.20 -37.30 -3.10
C GLY A 31 -16.24 -36.17 -3.06
N TYR A 32 -17.52 -36.47 -2.83
CA TYR A 32 -18.64 -35.50 -2.94
C TYR A 32 -18.41 -34.20 -2.16
N MET A 33 -17.81 -34.23 -0.98
CA MET A 33 -17.56 -33.01 -0.21
C MET A 33 -16.53 -32.09 -0.88
N LYS A 34 -15.57 -32.64 -1.63
CA LYS A 34 -14.60 -31.84 -2.40
C LYS A 34 -15.30 -31.18 -3.59
N GLU A 35 -16.13 -31.95 -4.30
CA GLU A 35 -16.94 -31.46 -5.42
C GLU A 35 -17.93 -30.39 -4.96
N ALA A 36 -18.63 -30.61 -3.84
CA ALA A 36 -19.55 -29.64 -3.26
C ALA A 36 -18.84 -28.34 -2.85
N ARG A 37 -17.64 -28.42 -2.25
CA ARG A 37 -16.84 -27.21 -1.94
C ARG A 37 -16.43 -26.46 -3.19
N GLN A 38 -16.02 -27.17 -4.24
CA GLN A 38 -15.62 -26.55 -5.50
C GLN A 38 -16.82 -25.84 -6.15
N PHE A 39 -17.95 -26.52 -6.25
CA PHE A 39 -19.18 -25.96 -6.80
C PHE A 39 -19.68 -24.75 -5.99
N GLY A 40 -19.74 -24.87 -4.66
CA GLY A 40 -20.11 -23.79 -3.76
C GLY A 40 -19.20 -22.57 -3.91
N ARG A 41 -17.88 -22.77 -4.05
CA ARG A 41 -16.93 -21.68 -4.30
C ARG A 41 -17.21 -20.95 -5.62
N THR A 42 -17.49 -21.71 -6.69
CA THR A 42 -17.78 -21.15 -8.01
C THR A 42 -19.12 -20.40 -8.03
N GLN A 43 -20.12 -20.88 -7.30
CA GLN A 43 -21.46 -20.27 -7.22
C GLN A 43 -21.61 -19.25 -6.09
N GLN A 44 -20.54 -18.98 -5.32
CA GLN A 44 -20.56 -18.10 -4.14
C GLN A 44 -21.60 -18.52 -3.08
N MET A 45 -21.78 -19.82 -2.92
CA MET A 45 -22.65 -20.42 -1.91
C MET A 45 -21.79 -21.12 -0.86
N ASP A 46 -21.95 -20.72 0.39
CA ASP A 46 -21.11 -21.09 1.54
C ASP A 46 -21.83 -22.03 2.52
N ILE A 47 -23.08 -22.39 2.24
CA ILE A 47 -23.85 -23.36 3.03
C ILE A 47 -24.40 -24.46 2.12
N VAL A 48 -24.36 -25.69 2.63
CA VAL A 48 -24.82 -26.88 1.91
C VAL A 48 -25.63 -27.83 2.78
N ALA A 49 -26.66 -28.43 2.18
CA ALA A 49 -27.34 -29.63 2.64
C ALA A 49 -26.92 -30.81 1.75
N ILE A 50 -26.44 -31.90 2.33
CA ILE A 50 -26.10 -33.10 1.55
C ILE A 50 -27.21 -34.13 1.70
N ARG A 51 -27.75 -34.55 0.57
CA ARG A 51 -28.66 -35.68 0.48
C ARG A 51 -27.91 -36.86 -0.12
N HIS A 52 -27.83 -37.94 0.63
CA HIS A 52 -27.16 -39.17 0.23
C HIS A 52 -28.14 -40.33 0.41
N THR A 53 -28.56 -40.93 -0.69
CA THR A 53 -29.32 -42.19 -0.72
C THR A 53 -28.48 -43.26 -1.44
N GLU A 54 -28.93 -44.51 -1.44
CA GLU A 54 -28.22 -45.60 -2.13
C GLU A 54 -28.03 -45.35 -3.65
N SER A 55 -28.93 -44.56 -4.26
CA SER A 55 -28.98 -44.32 -5.70
C SER A 55 -28.60 -42.90 -6.13
N VAL A 56 -28.58 -41.93 -5.23
CA VAL A 56 -28.38 -40.51 -5.55
C VAL A 56 -27.55 -39.83 -4.47
N ILE A 57 -26.58 -39.04 -4.91
CA ILE A 57 -25.91 -38.04 -4.08
C ILE A 57 -26.13 -36.65 -4.66
N GLN A 58 -26.65 -35.75 -3.84
CA GLN A 58 -27.07 -34.42 -4.25
C GLN A 58 -26.74 -33.40 -3.17
N ALA A 59 -26.38 -32.19 -3.58
CA ALA A 59 -26.18 -31.07 -2.67
C ALA A 59 -27.20 -29.97 -2.95
N GLY A 60 -27.84 -29.47 -1.91
CA GLY A 60 -28.61 -28.24 -1.93
C GLY A 60 -27.73 -27.10 -1.42
N PHE A 61 -27.49 -26.08 -2.23
CA PHE A 61 -26.64 -24.95 -1.89
C PHE A 61 -27.45 -23.69 -1.59
N VAL A 62 -26.95 -22.87 -0.67
CA VAL A 62 -27.52 -21.58 -0.30
C VAL A 62 -26.42 -20.63 0.19
N SER A 63 -26.60 -19.32 0.03
CA SER A 63 -25.71 -18.33 0.60
C SER A 63 -26.12 -17.97 2.03
N GLN A 64 -25.15 -17.76 2.91
CA GLN A 64 -25.36 -17.21 4.23
C GLN A 64 -25.94 -15.79 4.17
N ASN A 65 -25.64 -15.05 3.09
CA ASN A 65 -26.21 -13.73 2.83
C ASN A 65 -27.73 -13.76 2.63
N ASP A 66 -28.30 -14.92 2.27
CA ASP A 66 -29.74 -15.12 2.11
C ASP A 66 -30.43 -15.48 3.44
N GLY A 67 -29.73 -15.33 4.58
CA GLY A 67 -30.25 -15.57 5.93
C GLY A 67 -30.16 -17.04 6.39
N ALA A 68 -29.73 -17.96 5.52
CA ALA A 68 -29.45 -19.33 5.90
C ALA A 68 -28.24 -19.39 6.84
N VAL A 69 -28.33 -20.12 7.96
CA VAL A 69 -27.21 -20.30 8.88
C VAL A 69 -27.03 -21.75 9.30
N LYS A 70 -25.84 -22.06 9.83
CA LYS A 70 -25.51 -23.39 10.38
C LYS A 70 -26.54 -23.79 11.44
N GLY A 71 -27.05 -25.01 11.34
CA GLY A 71 -27.96 -25.60 12.32
C GLY A 71 -29.44 -25.49 11.96
N MET A 72 -29.80 -24.65 10.98
CA MET A 72 -31.11 -24.71 10.31
C MET A 72 -31.22 -26.01 9.51
N TYR A 73 -32.44 -26.41 9.18
CA TYR A 73 -32.72 -27.62 8.39
C TYR A 73 -33.05 -27.26 6.94
N SER A 74 -32.66 -28.09 5.98
CA SER A 74 -33.22 -28.01 4.63
C SER A 74 -34.62 -28.62 4.63
N LEU A 75 -35.62 -27.83 4.22
CA LEU A 75 -37.01 -28.28 4.12
C LEU A 75 -37.14 -29.49 3.20
N ALA A 76 -36.60 -29.38 1.98
CA ALA A 76 -36.65 -30.45 1.02
C ALA A 76 -35.89 -31.71 1.47
N ALA A 77 -34.73 -31.57 2.12
CA ALA A 77 -34.00 -32.72 2.66
C ALA A 77 -34.79 -33.44 3.78
N ALA A 78 -35.41 -32.67 4.68
CA ALA A 78 -36.17 -33.20 5.80
C ALA A 78 -37.42 -33.98 5.35
N LEU A 79 -38.15 -33.46 4.37
CA LEU A 79 -39.31 -34.14 3.79
C LEU A 79 -38.91 -35.35 2.94
N ALA A 80 -37.85 -35.23 2.16
CA ALA A 80 -37.38 -36.31 1.28
C ALA A 80 -36.84 -37.51 2.06
N GLY A 81 -36.42 -37.32 3.32
CA GLY A 81 -36.04 -38.40 4.23
C GLY A 81 -37.22 -39.17 4.83
N GLN A 82 -38.45 -38.66 4.71
CA GLN A 82 -39.66 -39.23 5.33
C GLN A 82 -40.66 -39.78 4.31
N LEU A 83 -40.83 -39.10 3.17
CA LEU A 83 -41.91 -39.39 2.21
C LEU A 83 -41.53 -40.39 1.11
N GLY A 84 -40.29 -40.89 1.12
CA GLY A 84 -39.79 -41.87 0.15
C GLY A 84 -39.09 -41.26 -1.05
N ALA A 85 -39.00 -42.02 -2.14
CA ALA A 85 -38.14 -41.70 -3.28
C ALA A 85 -38.81 -40.85 -4.38
N SER A 86 -40.14 -40.96 -4.58
CA SER A 86 -40.82 -40.19 -5.64
C SER A 86 -42.15 -39.61 -5.13
N TRP A 87 -42.19 -38.31 -4.88
CA TRP A 87 -43.39 -37.62 -4.38
C TRP A 87 -43.38 -36.14 -4.75
N LEU A 88 -44.57 -35.53 -4.75
CA LEU A 88 -44.76 -34.10 -4.94
C LEU A 88 -45.67 -33.57 -3.83
N ALA A 89 -45.26 -32.52 -3.13
CA ALA A 89 -46.11 -31.85 -2.15
C ALA A 89 -46.17 -30.35 -2.43
N ALA A 90 -47.39 -29.82 -2.48
CA ALA A 90 -47.66 -28.40 -2.35
C ALA A 90 -48.61 -28.16 -1.18
N TRP A 91 -48.37 -27.12 -0.40
CA TRP A 91 -49.23 -26.77 0.73
C TRP A 91 -49.23 -25.27 0.98
N LYS A 92 -50.32 -24.78 1.57
CA LYS A 92 -50.44 -23.38 1.98
C LYS A 92 -49.61 -23.15 3.23
N ILE A 93 -48.88 -22.04 3.29
CA ILE A 93 -48.13 -21.64 4.49
C ILE A 93 -49.10 -20.92 5.43
N GLU A 94 -49.21 -21.42 6.67
CA GLU A 94 -50.08 -20.83 7.68
C GLU A 94 -49.71 -19.37 7.98
N ASN A 95 -50.72 -18.58 8.37
CA ASN A 95 -50.57 -17.16 8.72
C ASN A 95 -50.09 -16.25 7.58
N THR A 96 -50.26 -16.67 6.33
CA THR A 96 -49.93 -15.84 5.16
C THR A 96 -51.03 -15.92 4.12
N GLU A 97 -51.43 -14.75 3.59
CA GLU A 97 -52.32 -14.70 2.44
C GLU A 97 -51.53 -15.06 1.16
N ASP A 98 -52.10 -15.97 0.39
CA ASP A 98 -51.61 -16.39 -0.93
C ASP A 98 -50.14 -16.85 -1.04
N ARG A 99 -49.60 -17.56 -0.03
CA ARG A 99 -48.28 -18.22 -0.16
C ARG A 99 -48.37 -19.73 -0.01
N TYR A 100 -47.70 -20.41 -0.93
CA TYR A 100 -47.64 -21.87 -1.00
C TYR A 100 -46.19 -22.32 -1.13
N ALA A 101 -45.84 -23.39 -0.40
CA ALA A 101 -44.59 -24.09 -0.58
C ALA A 101 -44.77 -25.23 -1.58
N LEU A 102 -43.71 -25.54 -2.32
CA LEU A 102 -43.65 -26.66 -3.25
C LEU A 102 -42.33 -27.40 -3.05
N VAL A 103 -42.43 -28.70 -2.78
CA VAL A 103 -41.29 -29.62 -2.82
C VAL A 103 -41.62 -30.81 -3.71
N ALA A 104 -40.73 -31.15 -4.64
CA ALA A 104 -40.86 -32.37 -5.44
C ALA A 104 -39.57 -33.18 -5.47
N VAL A 105 -39.70 -34.49 -5.27
CA VAL A 105 -38.62 -35.46 -5.25
C VAL A 105 -38.95 -36.55 -6.27
N TYR A 106 -37.97 -36.95 -7.08
CA TYR A 106 -38.12 -38.04 -8.04
C TYR A 106 -36.90 -38.94 -7.99
N ARG A 107 -37.12 -40.26 -7.84
CA ARG A 107 -36.05 -41.28 -7.72
C ARG A 107 -35.00 -40.94 -6.66
N GLY A 108 -35.42 -40.32 -5.57
CA GLY A 108 -34.58 -39.94 -4.43
C GLY A 108 -33.88 -38.59 -4.60
N ALA A 109 -33.92 -37.93 -5.76
CA ALA A 109 -33.35 -36.60 -5.98
C ALA A 109 -34.42 -35.51 -5.84
N VAL A 110 -34.09 -34.40 -5.19
CA VAL A 110 -34.93 -33.20 -5.21
C VAL A 110 -34.86 -32.61 -6.62
N ILE A 111 -36.03 -32.37 -7.23
CA ILE A 111 -36.09 -31.83 -8.60
C ILE A 111 -35.59 -30.37 -8.58
N PRO A 112 -34.62 -30.00 -9.43
CA PRO A 112 -34.14 -28.62 -9.51
C PRO A 112 -35.27 -27.63 -9.77
N GLY A 113 -35.33 -26.57 -8.96
CA GLY A 113 -36.38 -25.55 -9.04
C GLY A 113 -37.77 -26.03 -8.60
N ALA A 114 -37.84 -27.13 -7.84
CA ALA A 114 -39.03 -27.60 -7.15
C ALA A 114 -38.81 -27.69 -5.63
N ASP A 115 -38.04 -26.75 -5.08
CA ASP A 115 -37.91 -26.44 -3.67
C ASP A 115 -38.04 -24.92 -3.58
N LEU A 116 -39.28 -24.42 -3.45
CA LEU A 116 -39.56 -22.97 -3.45
C LEU A 116 -40.86 -22.63 -2.73
N VAL A 117 -41.02 -21.34 -2.47
CA VAL A 117 -42.25 -20.72 -1.99
C VAL A 117 -42.67 -19.63 -2.98
N GLY A 118 -43.96 -19.58 -3.32
CA GLY A 118 -44.50 -18.62 -4.29
C GLY A 118 -46.00 -18.38 -4.08
N SER A 119 -46.60 -17.62 -4.99
CA SER A 119 -48.05 -17.37 -4.99
C SER A 119 -48.85 -18.61 -5.40
N SER A 120 -50.17 -18.63 -5.16
CA SER A 120 -51.03 -19.73 -5.61
C SER A 120 -50.91 -19.98 -7.12
N GLU A 121 -50.91 -18.91 -7.93
CA GLU A 121 -50.80 -19.02 -9.39
C GLU A 121 -49.45 -19.61 -9.83
N GLU A 122 -48.37 -19.14 -9.22
CA GLU A 122 -47.01 -19.62 -9.53
C GLU A 122 -46.86 -21.10 -9.19
N ILE A 123 -47.29 -21.50 -7.98
CA ILE A 123 -47.20 -22.88 -7.53
C ILE A 123 -48.12 -23.79 -8.33
N LYS A 124 -49.35 -23.38 -8.66
CA LYS A 124 -50.26 -24.14 -9.54
C LYS A 124 -49.62 -24.40 -10.91
N LYS A 125 -48.98 -23.40 -11.50
CA LYS A 125 -48.27 -23.52 -12.78
C LYS A 125 -47.09 -24.50 -12.67
N LYS A 126 -46.30 -24.41 -11.61
CA LYS A 126 -45.17 -25.32 -11.35
C LYS A 126 -45.63 -26.76 -11.13
N VAL A 127 -46.68 -26.98 -10.34
CA VAL A 127 -47.29 -28.30 -10.14
C VAL A 127 -47.75 -28.88 -11.48
N ALA A 128 -48.45 -28.10 -12.31
CA ALA A 128 -48.85 -28.52 -13.65
C ALA A 128 -47.66 -28.93 -14.52
N GLN A 129 -46.58 -28.16 -14.47
CA GLN A 129 -45.34 -28.46 -15.20
C GLN A 129 -44.67 -29.74 -14.73
N GLN A 130 -44.69 -30.06 -13.43
CA GLN A 130 -44.09 -31.30 -12.92
C GLN A 130 -44.95 -32.52 -13.25
N LEU A 131 -46.28 -32.39 -13.16
CA LEU A 131 -47.20 -33.49 -13.49
C LEU A 131 -47.31 -33.78 -14.99
N SER A 132 -47.03 -32.80 -15.86
CA SER A 132 -47.04 -33.00 -17.31
C SER A 132 -45.78 -33.67 -17.84
N ARG A 133 -44.70 -33.70 -17.05
CA ARG A 133 -43.49 -34.46 -17.37
C ARG A 133 -43.80 -35.95 -17.26
N SER A 134 -43.05 -36.79 -17.98
CA SER A 134 -43.13 -38.26 -17.89
C SER A 134 -42.56 -38.79 -16.55
N MET A 135 -42.85 -38.13 -15.44
CA MET A 135 -42.45 -38.48 -14.07
C MET A 135 -43.67 -39.07 -13.35
N SER A 136 -43.57 -40.31 -12.90
CA SER A 136 -44.56 -40.96 -12.05
C SER A 136 -44.21 -40.69 -10.58
N PHE A 137 -45.06 -39.96 -9.87
CA PHE A 137 -44.95 -39.75 -8.43
C PHE A 137 -45.76 -40.82 -7.68
N ASP A 138 -45.18 -41.42 -6.65
CA ASP A 138 -45.85 -42.45 -5.83
C ASP A 138 -46.88 -41.81 -4.89
N LYS A 139 -46.60 -40.57 -4.45
CA LYS A 139 -47.47 -39.77 -3.58
C LYS A 139 -47.56 -38.34 -4.09
N ILE A 140 -48.78 -37.81 -4.10
CA ILE A 140 -49.06 -36.44 -4.52
C ILE A 140 -49.88 -35.80 -3.41
N PHE A 141 -49.31 -34.77 -2.77
CA PHE A 141 -49.99 -33.97 -1.77
C PHE A 141 -50.28 -32.60 -2.35
N LEU A 142 -51.56 -32.24 -2.45
CA LEU A 142 -51.98 -30.98 -3.05
C LEU A 142 -53.13 -30.37 -2.25
N PRO A 143 -53.22 -29.04 -2.17
CA PRO A 143 -54.36 -28.39 -1.55
C PRO A 143 -55.65 -28.66 -2.36
N PRO A 144 -56.81 -28.91 -1.72
CA PRO A 144 -58.07 -29.15 -2.41
C PRO A 144 -58.43 -28.07 -3.44
N GLU A 145 -58.09 -26.81 -3.16
CA GLU A 145 -58.31 -25.64 -4.01
C GLU A 145 -57.52 -25.65 -5.34
N PHE A 146 -56.63 -26.62 -5.55
CA PHE A 146 -55.94 -26.81 -6.82
C PHE A 146 -56.75 -27.68 -7.78
N GLY A 147 -57.76 -28.43 -7.32
CA GLY A 147 -58.67 -29.22 -8.16
C GLY A 147 -57.99 -30.34 -8.96
N ARG A 148 -56.83 -30.82 -8.51
CA ARG A 148 -55.96 -31.79 -9.22
C ARG A 148 -55.94 -33.17 -8.57
N GLY A 149 -56.71 -33.39 -7.50
CA GLY A 149 -56.60 -34.58 -6.65
C GLY A 149 -55.30 -34.59 -5.82
N GLY A 150 -55.19 -35.52 -4.89
CA GLY A 150 -54.05 -35.64 -3.98
C GLY A 150 -54.47 -35.71 -2.51
N GLU A 151 -53.52 -36.14 -1.67
CA GLU A 151 -53.70 -36.18 -0.22
C GLU A 151 -53.43 -34.80 0.40
N GLN A 152 -54.02 -34.52 1.56
CA GLN A 152 -53.69 -33.30 2.29
C GLN A 152 -52.30 -33.42 2.91
N PHE A 153 -51.47 -32.39 2.75
CA PHE A 153 -50.16 -32.33 3.39
C PHE A 153 -50.28 -31.76 4.79
N ASP A 154 -49.73 -32.47 5.79
CA ASP A 154 -49.62 -31.98 7.16
C ASP A 154 -48.14 -31.65 7.49
N PRO A 155 -47.74 -30.38 7.35
CA PRO A 155 -46.38 -29.97 7.66
C PRO A 155 -46.06 -30.06 9.16
N GLU A 156 -47.05 -29.88 10.04
CA GLU A 156 -46.84 -29.88 11.50
C GLU A 156 -46.42 -31.26 12.00
N THR A 157 -47.06 -32.32 11.51
CA THR A 157 -46.71 -33.70 11.88
C THR A 157 -45.39 -34.15 11.26
N LEU A 158 -45.08 -33.74 10.03
CA LEU A 158 -43.88 -34.18 9.32
C LEU A 158 -42.61 -33.42 9.75
N LEU A 159 -42.74 -32.16 10.15
CA LEU A 159 -41.62 -31.29 10.52
C LEU A 159 -41.39 -31.24 12.04
N GLN A 160 -42.03 -32.13 12.80
CA GLN A 160 -41.82 -32.26 14.24
C GLN A 160 -40.37 -32.70 14.58
N PRO A 161 -39.82 -32.28 15.73
CA PRO A 161 -38.42 -32.55 16.10
C PRO A 161 -38.01 -34.03 16.12
N SER A 162 -38.92 -34.95 16.43
CA SER A 162 -38.65 -36.40 16.48
C SER A 162 -38.34 -37.01 15.11
N ASN A 163 -38.79 -36.38 14.02
CA ASN A 163 -38.54 -36.83 12.65
C ASN A 163 -37.27 -36.22 12.04
N LEU A 164 -36.66 -35.23 12.70
CA LEU A 164 -35.51 -34.49 12.17
C LEU A 164 -34.20 -35.20 12.49
N LYS A 165 -33.46 -35.56 11.44
CA LYS A 165 -32.11 -36.12 11.56
C LYS A 165 -31.05 -35.05 11.37
N ARG A 166 -29.86 -35.31 11.92
CA ARG A 166 -28.69 -34.44 11.79
C ARG A 166 -28.27 -34.24 10.32
N GLU A 167 -28.48 -35.24 9.47
CA GLU A 167 -28.14 -35.20 8.04
C GLU A 167 -28.97 -34.18 7.24
N TYR A 168 -30.13 -33.75 7.75
CA TYR A 168 -30.96 -32.73 7.11
C TYR A 168 -30.50 -31.30 7.43
N LYS A 169 -29.51 -31.13 8.32
CA LYS A 169 -29.02 -29.81 8.73
C LYS A 169 -28.13 -29.18 7.67
N LEU A 170 -28.25 -27.87 7.57
CA LEU A 170 -27.33 -27.02 6.83
C LEU A 170 -25.96 -27.02 7.47
N THR A 171 -24.93 -27.21 6.65
CA THR A 171 -23.53 -27.23 7.05
C THR A 171 -22.73 -26.19 6.27
N PRO A 172 -21.81 -25.45 6.92
CA PRO A 172 -20.98 -24.49 6.22
C PRO A 172 -19.91 -25.19 5.38
N LEU A 173 -19.75 -24.75 4.13
CA LEU A 173 -18.62 -25.04 3.27
C LEU A 173 -17.47 -24.13 3.70
N ALA A 174 -16.67 -24.57 4.68
CA ALA A 174 -15.52 -23.80 5.13
C ALA A 174 -14.54 -23.55 3.96
N PHE A 175 -14.48 -22.31 3.47
CA PHE A 175 -13.51 -21.85 2.45
C PHE A 175 -12.16 -21.46 3.08
N GLY A 176 -11.66 -22.28 4.01
CA GLY A 176 -10.35 -22.08 4.62
C GLY A 176 -9.21 -22.60 3.74
N LEU A 177 -8.03 -21.99 3.87
CA LEU A 177 -6.79 -22.56 3.34
C LEU A 177 -6.58 -23.94 3.95
N SER A 178 -6.23 -24.92 3.10
CA SER A 178 -5.91 -26.26 3.57
C SER A 178 -4.66 -26.23 4.46
N ARG A 179 -4.51 -27.20 5.39
CA ARG A 179 -3.30 -27.31 6.25
C ARG A 179 -2.01 -27.32 5.44
N GLN A 180 -2.04 -27.87 4.22
CA GLN A 180 -0.89 -27.89 3.32
C GLN A 180 -0.57 -26.50 2.74
N GLU A 181 -1.58 -25.69 2.43
CA GLU A 181 -1.39 -24.31 1.96
C GLU A 181 -0.87 -23.40 3.07
N LEU A 182 -1.38 -23.56 4.30
CA LEU A 182 -0.85 -22.86 5.48
C LEU A 182 0.63 -23.18 5.74
N MET A 183 1.02 -24.45 5.63
CA MET A 183 2.43 -24.85 5.76
C MET A 183 3.32 -24.23 4.67
N LYS A 184 2.86 -24.19 3.42
CA LYS A 184 3.60 -23.54 2.33
C LYS A 184 3.74 -22.04 2.55
N ALA A 185 2.67 -21.37 2.97
CA ALA A 185 2.69 -19.94 3.28
C ALA A 185 3.66 -19.64 4.43
N ALA A 186 3.70 -20.48 5.47
CA ALA A 186 4.64 -20.35 6.57
C ALA A 186 6.11 -20.48 6.12
N VAL A 187 6.41 -21.45 5.25
CA VAL A 187 7.77 -21.63 4.70
C VAL A 187 8.19 -20.44 3.84
N ILE A 188 7.31 -19.95 2.96
CA ILE A 188 7.57 -18.76 2.15
C ILE A 188 7.79 -17.53 3.04
N GLY A 189 6.94 -17.34 4.05
CA GLY A 189 7.09 -16.26 5.03
C GLY A 189 8.44 -16.32 5.75
N ALA A 190 8.86 -17.51 6.19
CA ALA A 190 10.16 -17.70 6.84
C ALA A 190 11.33 -17.37 5.91
N LEU A 191 11.27 -17.76 4.63
CA LEU A 191 12.29 -17.42 3.63
C LEU A 191 12.40 -15.91 3.38
N VAL A 192 11.26 -15.23 3.28
CA VAL A 192 11.23 -13.76 3.11
C VAL A 192 11.85 -13.07 4.33
N VAL A 193 11.47 -13.47 5.54
CA VAL A 193 12.02 -12.90 6.78
C VAL A 193 13.52 -13.16 6.88
N ALA A 194 13.98 -14.38 6.59
CA ALA A 194 15.41 -14.71 6.57
C ALA A 194 16.17 -13.87 5.52
N GLY A 195 15.58 -13.67 4.33
CA GLY A 195 16.14 -12.81 3.29
C GLY A 195 16.26 -11.35 3.71
N LEU A 196 15.24 -10.81 4.38
CA LEU A 196 15.25 -9.44 4.91
C LEU A 196 16.31 -9.25 6.00
N ILE A 197 16.43 -10.21 6.92
CA ILE A 197 17.47 -10.20 7.97
C ILE A 197 18.86 -10.25 7.34
N GLY A 198 19.08 -11.14 6.37
CA GLY A 198 20.35 -11.25 5.65
C GLY A 198 20.70 -9.98 4.89
N TRP A 199 19.74 -9.36 4.21
CA TRP A 199 19.92 -8.09 3.52
C TRP A 199 20.27 -6.95 4.48
N HIS A 200 19.58 -6.86 5.62
CA HIS A 200 19.85 -5.85 6.65
C HIS A 200 21.27 -5.99 7.21
N GLN A 201 21.67 -7.20 7.60
CA GLN A 201 23.03 -7.46 8.11
C GLN A 201 24.10 -7.17 7.07
N TRP A 202 23.86 -7.51 5.80
CA TRP A 202 24.79 -7.20 4.71
C TRP A 202 24.97 -5.68 4.54
N ASN A 203 23.88 -4.93 4.61
CA ASN A 203 23.91 -3.48 4.42
C ASN A 203 24.65 -2.79 5.57
N GLU A 204 24.40 -3.23 6.82
CA GLU A 204 25.16 -2.78 7.98
C GLU A 204 26.65 -3.11 7.87
N HIS A 205 26.99 -4.32 7.43
CA HIS A 205 28.39 -4.73 7.26
C HIS A 205 29.09 -3.87 6.20
N LYS A 206 28.43 -3.59 5.08
CA LYS A 206 28.94 -2.66 4.05
C LYS A 206 29.21 -1.28 4.62
N LEU A 207 28.29 -0.76 5.43
CA LEU A 207 28.43 0.55 6.05
C LEU A 207 29.56 0.57 7.08
N GLN A 208 29.73 -0.50 7.85
CA GLN A 208 30.85 -0.65 8.78
C GLN A 208 32.20 -0.68 8.06
N LEU A 209 32.30 -1.42 6.95
CA LEU A 209 33.51 -1.44 6.10
C LEU A 209 33.83 -0.04 5.56
N ALA A 210 32.83 0.71 5.10
CA ALA A 210 33.01 2.09 4.64
C ALA A 210 33.52 3.01 5.76
N ARG A 211 32.95 2.91 6.98
CA ARG A 211 33.42 3.67 8.15
C ARG A 211 34.85 3.30 8.55
N GLN A 212 35.21 2.02 8.48
CA GLN A 212 36.57 1.56 8.79
C GLN A 212 37.58 2.08 7.76
N ALA A 213 37.21 2.05 6.48
CA ALA A 213 38.03 2.61 5.40
C ALA A 213 38.23 4.12 5.57
N GLN A 214 37.17 4.87 5.94
CA GLN A 214 37.27 6.30 6.26
C GLN A 214 38.22 6.57 7.43
N LYS A 215 38.06 5.86 8.55
CA LYS A 215 38.95 6.01 9.71
C LYS A 215 40.40 5.67 9.39
N ALA A 216 40.64 4.64 8.57
CA ALA A 216 42.00 4.27 8.15
C ALA A 216 42.62 5.34 7.23
N ALA A 217 41.83 5.92 6.32
CA ALA A 217 42.28 7.02 5.47
C ALA A 217 42.58 8.29 6.29
N GLU A 218 41.74 8.63 7.26
CA GLU A 218 41.98 9.74 8.20
C GLU A 218 43.25 9.51 9.03
N ALA A 219 43.45 8.31 9.56
CA ALA A 219 44.66 7.97 10.32
C ALA A 219 45.93 8.02 9.46
N ALA A 220 45.88 7.52 8.22
CA ALA A 220 46.98 7.60 7.28
C ALA A 220 47.34 9.05 6.94
N ARG A 221 46.33 9.88 6.70
CA ARG A 221 46.51 11.32 6.48
C ARG A 221 47.11 12.00 7.70
N GLN A 222 46.61 11.71 8.91
CA GLN A 222 47.16 12.32 10.12
C GLN A 222 48.63 11.96 10.31
N ALA A 223 49.01 10.70 10.05
CA ALA A 223 50.40 10.26 10.11
C ALA A 223 51.28 10.96 9.07
N GLU A 224 50.77 11.20 7.86
CA GLU A 224 51.47 11.97 6.83
C GLU A 224 51.65 13.44 7.24
N LEU A 225 50.60 14.07 7.78
CA LEU A 225 50.64 15.43 8.31
C LEU A 225 51.65 15.54 9.47
N ASP A 226 51.66 14.58 10.40
CA ASP A 226 52.61 14.55 11.51
C ASP A 226 54.06 14.39 11.02
N ALA A 227 54.28 13.57 9.98
CA ALA A 227 55.59 13.42 9.35
C ALA A 227 56.06 14.69 8.62
N LEU A 228 55.15 15.41 7.96
CA LEU A 228 55.42 16.73 7.38
C LEU A 228 55.71 17.77 8.47
N ASN A 229 54.94 17.80 9.57
CA ASN A 229 55.17 18.71 10.69
C ASN A 229 56.55 18.52 11.33
N GLN A 230 56.96 17.27 11.54
CA GLN A 230 58.31 16.94 12.05
C GLN A 230 59.43 17.39 11.11
N ARG A 231 59.19 17.41 9.78
CA ARG A 231 60.18 17.86 8.80
C ARG A 231 60.26 19.38 8.65
N THR A 232 59.19 20.12 8.98
CA THR A 232 59.06 21.52 8.53
C THR A 232 59.10 22.56 9.67
N ASN A 233 59.13 22.17 10.95
CA ASN A 233 59.34 23.07 12.11
C ASN A 233 58.47 24.37 12.11
N ALA A 234 57.28 24.34 11.51
CA ALA A 234 56.36 25.49 11.49
C ALA A 234 54.88 25.03 11.45
N PRO A 235 54.04 25.42 12.43
CA PRO A 235 52.61 25.09 12.44
C PRO A 235 51.76 25.91 11.44
N VAL A 236 52.35 26.92 10.79
CA VAL A 236 51.64 27.87 9.91
C VAL A 236 51.25 27.26 8.55
N VAL A 237 51.87 26.14 8.14
CA VAL A 237 51.60 25.49 6.85
C VAL A 237 50.30 24.67 6.86
N ILE A 238 49.80 24.26 8.03
CA ILE A 238 48.70 23.30 8.15
C ILE A 238 47.34 23.92 7.79
N GLU A 239 47.07 25.14 8.22
CA GLU A 239 45.77 25.79 8.00
C GLU A 239 45.58 26.22 6.53
N ALA A 240 46.69 26.50 5.82
CA ALA A 240 46.71 26.75 4.39
C ALA A 240 46.62 25.46 3.52
N LEU A 241 46.79 24.27 4.12
CA LEU A 241 46.70 22.96 3.45
C LEU A 241 45.32 22.28 3.59
N VAL A 242 44.43 22.80 4.44
CA VAL A 242 43.08 22.24 4.55
C VAL A 242 42.24 22.77 3.39
N HIS A 243 41.99 21.91 2.42
CA HIS A 243 41.17 22.26 1.27
C HIS A 243 39.75 22.73 1.68
N PRO A 244 39.21 23.81 1.07
CA PRO A 244 37.90 24.36 1.46
C PRO A 244 36.71 23.39 1.34
N TRP A 245 36.78 22.42 0.43
CA TRP A 245 35.71 21.45 0.18
C TRP A 245 35.62 20.34 1.24
N VAL A 246 36.62 20.20 2.12
CA VAL A 246 36.64 19.21 3.21
C VAL A 246 35.55 19.49 4.23
N LYS A 247 35.23 20.77 4.45
CA LYS A 247 34.22 21.22 5.41
C LYS A 247 32.83 21.34 4.81
N GLN A 248 32.61 20.76 3.63
CA GLN A 248 31.33 20.82 2.92
C GLN A 248 30.79 19.42 2.62
N PRO A 249 29.47 19.23 2.61
CA PRO A 249 28.85 17.96 2.25
C PRO A 249 29.02 17.68 0.75
N SER A 250 28.92 16.40 0.38
CA SER A 250 28.94 16.02 -1.04
C SER A 250 27.66 16.47 -1.74
N VAL A 251 27.69 16.58 -3.07
CA VAL A 251 26.50 16.95 -3.86
C VAL A 251 25.28 16.03 -3.54
N PRO A 252 25.41 14.69 -3.51
CA PRO A 252 24.27 13.83 -3.17
C PRO A 252 23.72 14.08 -1.76
N VAL A 253 24.59 14.26 -0.76
CA VAL A 253 24.19 14.55 0.63
C VAL A 253 23.49 15.90 0.73
N PHE A 254 24.02 16.92 0.04
CA PHE A 254 23.40 18.25 0.01
C PHE A 254 22.01 18.21 -0.64
N LEU A 255 21.85 17.48 -1.74
CA LEU A 255 20.55 17.31 -2.39
C LEU A 255 19.56 16.57 -1.50
N GLU A 256 19.96 15.46 -0.87
CA GLU A 256 19.09 14.73 0.05
C GLU A 256 18.61 15.61 1.22
N GLY A 257 19.50 16.42 1.79
CA GLY A 257 19.16 17.35 2.86
C GLY A 257 18.30 18.52 2.40
N CYS A 258 18.80 19.34 1.47
CA CYS A 258 18.15 20.57 1.06
C CYS A 258 16.92 20.34 0.18
N ASN A 259 17.04 19.53 -0.87
CA ASN A 259 15.88 19.22 -1.73
C ASN A 259 14.85 18.42 -0.92
N GLY A 260 15.29 17.44 -0.12
CA GLY A 260 14.40 16.66 0.74
C GLY A 260 13.69 17.50 1.81
N ALA A 261 14.32 18.55 2.35
CA ALA A 261 13.66 19.48 3.26
C ALA A 261 12.64 20.39 2.55
N ILE A 262 12.92 20.83 1.32
CA ILE A 262 12.00 21.64 0.53
C ILE A 262 10.79 20.80 0.07
N ASP A 263 10.99 19.55 -0.31
CA ASP A 263 9.93 18.66 -0.79
C ASP A 263 8.88 18.31 0.29
N GLN A 264 9.24 18.47 1.57
CA GLN A 264 8.34 18.28 2.71
C GLN A 264 7.48 19.51 3.02
N LEU A 265 7.73 20.65 2.38
CA LEU A 265 6.98 21.88 2.62
C LEU A 265 5.57 21.78 2.02
N PRO A 266 4.52 22.03 2.81
CA PRO A 266 3.16 22.04 2.28
C PRO A 266 2.96 23.24 1.31
N PRO A 267 2.24 23.05 0.19
CA PRO A 267 1.93 24.16 -0.73
C PRO A 267 1.09 25.29 -0.09
N ALA A 268 0.34 24.97 0.97
CA ALA A 268 -0.45 25.92 1.72
C ALA A 268 -0.57 25.52 3.20
N ILE A 269 -0.58 26.51 4.11
CA ILE A 269 -0.78 26.33 5.56
C ILE A 269 -1.84 27.33 6.02
N GLU A 270 -3.01 26.86 6.45
CA GLU A 270 -4.09 27.75 6.96
C GLU A 270 -4.40 28.94 6.03
N GLY A 271 -4.38 28.70 4.71
CA GLY A 271 -4.61 29.72 3.66
C GLY A 271 -3.43 30.67 3.40
N TRP A 272 -2.26 30.38 3.93
CA TRP A 272 -1.00 30.98 3.52
C TRP A 272 -0.36 30.14 2.43
N LEU A 273 -0.09 30.72 1.27
CA LEU A 273 0.44 30.01 0.10
C LEU A 273 1.96 30.09 0.04
N PHE A 274 2.60 28.99 -0.33
CA PHE A 274 4.04 28.92 -0.54
C PHE A 274 4.50 29.87 -1.65
N VAL A 275 5.57 30.61 -1.40
CA VAL A 275 6.16 31.59 -2.35
C VAL A 275 7.56 31.18 -2.76
N SER A 276 8.42 30.85 -1.79
CA SER A 276 9.81 30.49 -2.06
C SER A 276 10.41 29.69 -0.93
N ALA A 277 11.44 28.91 -1.23
CA ALA A 277 12.31 28.32 -0.22
C ALA A 277 13.77 28.50 -0.63
N LYS A 278 14.64 28.61 0.37
CA LYS A 278 16.09 28.68 0.20
C LYS A 278 16.75 27.78 1.23
N CYS A 279 17.73 27.01 0.79
CA CYS A 279 18.53 26.12 1.63
C CYS A 279 20.02 26.27 1.32
N ASP A 280 20.84 26.44 2.35
CA ASP A 280 22.30 26.61 2.25
C ASP A 280 23.12 25.41 2.80
N GLY A 281 22.45 24.30 3.12
CA GLY A 281 23.06 23.10 3.70
C GLY A 281 23.12 23.10 5.23
N THR A 282 22.75 24.21 5.88
CA THR A 282 22.62 24.31 7.34
C THR A 282 21.24 24.83 7.78
N LEU A 283 20.69 25.77 7.02
CA LEU A 283 19.42 26.40 7.27
C LEU A 283 18.57 26.33 6.00
N MET A 284 17.35 25.82 6.13
CA MET A 284 16.28 25.96 5.14
C MET A 284 15.29 27.01 5.64
N SER A 285 15.00 28.01 4.83
CA SER A 285 13.98 29.02 5.08
C SER A 285 12.93 29.00 3.98
N ALA A 286 11.66 29.00 4.35
CA ALA A 286 10.52 29.04 3.43
C ALA A 286 9.64 30.25 3.71
N ASN A 287 9.14 30.88 2.65
CA ASN A 287 8.28 32.05 2.70
C ASN A 287 6.87 31.71 2.23
N TYR A 288 5.89 32.20 2.97
CA TYR A 288 4.47 32.07 2.66
C TYR A 288 3.80 33.43 2.63
N ASN A 289 2.83 33.60 1.73
CA ASN A 289 2.02 34.80 1.60
C ASN A 289 0.59 34.53 2.06
N ARG A 290 0.04 35.46 2.84
CA ARG A 290 -1.32 35.40 3.37
C ARG A 290 -2.34 35.58 2.25
N THR A 291 -3.39 34.78 2.26
CA THR A 291 -4.52 34.97 1.34
C THR A 291 -5.85 35.03 2.08
N GLY A 292 -6.83 35.72 1.50
CA GLY A 292 -8.20 35.79 2.04
C GLY A 292 -8.29 36.23 3.51
N ASN A 293 -8.96 35.41 4.32
CA ASN A 293 -9.24 35.65 5.74
C ASN A 293 -8.27 34.93 6.70
N SER A 294 -7.16 34.39 6.19
CA SER A 294 -6.14 33.72 7.01
C SER A 294 -5.60 34.63 8.11
N THR A 295 -5.13 34.06 9.22
CA THR A 295 -4.61 34.85 10.36
C THR A 295 -3.20 34.40 10.72
N THR A 296 -2.41 35.31 11.29
CA THR A 296 -1.07 35.00 11.81
C THR A 296 -1.13 34.02 12.97
N MET A 297 -2.19 34.07 13.79
CA MET A 297 -2.42 33.17 14.91
C MET A 297 -2.65 31.72 14.46
N ALA A 298 -3.51 31.50 13.46
CA ALA A 298 -3.75 30.17 12.89
C ALA A 298 -2.47 29.60 12.25
N PHE A 299 -1.72 30.43 11.51
CA PHE A 299 -0.44 30.03 10.93
C PHE A 299 0.59 29.65 12.00
N SER A 300 0.70 30.42 13.07
CA SER A 300 1.63 30.15 14.17
C SER A 300 1.28 28.85 14.90
N ALA A 301 -0.01 28.56 15.09
CA ALA A 301 -0.48 27.32 15.68
C ALA A 301 -0.21 26.10 14.76
N ALA A 302 -0.44 26.24 13.45
CA ALA A 302 -0.25 25.15 12.48
C ALA A 302 1.23 24.80 12.22
N THR A 303 2.12 25.76 12.43
CA THR A 303 3.58 25.60 12.26
C THR A 303 4.30 25.18 13.55
N ALA A 304 3.60 25.20 14.68
CA ALA A 304 4.17 24.90 16.00
C ALA A 304 4.67 23.45 16.08
N GLY A 305 5.94 23.28 16.48
CA GLY A 305 6.57 21.98 16.66
C GLY A 305 7.05 21.30 15.38
N TYR A 306 6.79 21.88 14.21
CA TYR A 306 7.32 21.38 12.92
C TYR A 306 8.58 22.13 12.47
N PHE A 307 8.66 23.43 12.81
CA PHE A 307 9.79 24.29 12.45
C PHE A 307 10.69 24.57 13.66
N ALA A 308 11.95 24.96 13.39
CA ALA A 308 12.95 25.21 14.42
C ALA A 308 12.58 26.39 15.34
N ASP A 309 11.94 27.42 14.78
CA ASP A 309 11.54 28.64 15.47
C ASP A 309 10.07 28.99 15.18
N THR A 310 9.52 29.93 15.96
CA THR A 310 8.23 30.56 15.64
C THR A 310 8.30 31.32 14.32
N PRO A 311 7.22 31.32 13.51
CA PRO A 311 7.22 32.07 12.25
C PRO A 311 7.55 33.55 12.43
N ALA A 312 8.43 34.06 11.58
CA ALA A 312 8.72 35.49 11.50
C ALA A 312 7.76 36.15 10.52
N PHE A 313 6.86 36.99 11.01
CA PHE A 313 5.94 37.76 10.18
C PHE A 313 6.57 39.08 9.74
N TYR A 314 6.41 39.43 8.47
CA TYR A 314 6.88 40.67 7.87
C TYR A 314 5.86 41.17 6.83
N ASP A 315 6.15 42.32 6.21
CA ASP A 315 5.23 42.98 5.27
C ASP A 315 3.84 43.20 5.89
N GLU A 316 3.83 43.90 7.03
CA GLU A 316 2.61 44.21 7.80
C GLU A 316 1.83 42.96 8.24
N GLY A 317 2.49 41.80 8.30
CA GLY A 317 1.88 40.53 8.66
C GLY A 317 1.19 39.82 7.51
N ASN A 318 1.50 40.17 6.26
CA ASN A 318 1.04 39.44 5.08
C ASN A 318 2.04 38.40 4.57
N MET A 319 3.30 38.46 5.01
CA MET A 319 4.29 37.42 4.72
C MET A 319 4.82 36.78 5.99
N ALA A 320 5.13 35.49 5.90
CA ALA A 320 5.68 34.70 7.00
C ALA A 320 6.88 33.88 6.52
N ALA A 321 7.96 33.89 7.30
CA ALA A 321 9.12 33.04 7.10
C ALA A 321 9.18 31.96 8.19
N VAL A 322 9.36 30.71 7.77
CA VAL A 322 9.57 29.55 8.63
C VAL A 322 10.93 28.93 8.34
N LYS A 323 11.54 28.29 9.34
CA LYS A 323 12.92 27.82 9.27
C LYS A 323 13.08 26.38 9.75
N LEU A 324 13.94 25.61 9.10
CA LEU A 324 14.46 24.33 9.59
C LEU A 324 15.98 24.40 9.63
N THR A 325 16.57 23.87 10.69
CA THR A 325 18.02 23.72 10.84
C THR A 325 18.37 22.25 10.87
N PHE A 326 19.51 21.90 10.27
CA PHE A 326 20.03 20.53 10.27
C PHE A 326 21.54 20.52 10.02
N GLU A 327 22.17 19.41 10.38
CA GLU A 327 23.61 19.19 10.15
C GLU A 327 23.80 18.10 9.10
N LEU A 328 24.53 18.43 8.03
CA LEU A 328 24.86 17.50 6.96
C LEU A 328 26.25 16.89 7.16
N PRO A 329 26.42 15.58 6.91
CA PRO A 329 27.72 14.94 7.03
C PRO A 329 28.69 15.48 5.97
N LEU A 330 29.91 15.78 6.40
CA LEU A 330 30.98 16.28 5.54
C LEU A 330 31.49 15.17 4.62
N ALA A 331 31.84 15.52 3.38
CA ALA A 331 32.35 14.57 2.39
C ALA A 331 33.81 14.16 2.63
N GLY A 332 34.58 15.02 3.29
CA GLY A 332 36.02 14.90 3.36
C GLY A 332 36.70 15.45 2.10
N ASP A 333 37.92 15.01 1.87
CA ASP A 333 38.79 15.55 0.83
C ASP A 333 38.77 14.70 -0.44
N ASP A 334 38.40 15.33 -1.54
CA ASP A 334 38.31 14.71 -2.85
C ASP A 334 39.67 14.79 -3.56
N ALA A 335 40.06 13.71 -4.24
CA ALA A 335 41.11 13.80 -5.25
C ALA A 335 40.56 14.55 -6.46
N LEU A 336 41.03 15.79 -6.68
CA LEU A 336 40.51 16.65 -7.73
C LEU A 336 40.82 16.13 -9.14
N ASN A 337 39.87 16.33 -10.05
CA ASN A 337 40.06 16.05 -11.46
C ASN A 337 40.80 17.20 -12.16
N PRO A 338 41.46 16.94 -13.30
CA PRO A 338 41.96 17.99 -14.19
C PRO A 338 40.84 18.92 -14.63
N ALA A 339 41.11 20.22 -14.69
CA ALA A 339 40.09 21.21 -14.99
C ALA A 339 39.30 20.98 -16.27
N THR A 340 39.95 20.57 -17.38
CA THR A 340 39.26 20.31 -18.65
C THR A 340 38.23 19.20 -18.49
N GLN A 341 38.63 18.07 -17.90
CA GLN A 341 37.74 16.93 -17.65
C GLN A 341 36.55 17.33 -16.77
N ALA A 342 36.80 18.04 -15.67
CA ALA A 342 35.75 18.42 -14.73
C ALA A 342 34.76 19.43 -15.35
N LEU A 343 35.27 20.48 -16.01
CA LEU A 343 34.46 21.52 -16.65
C LEU A 343 33.67 20.96 -17.83
N ASP A 344 34.29 20.14 -18.69
CA ASP A 344 33.60 19.52 -19.84
C ASP A 344 32.50 18.57 -19.36
N SER A 345 32.76 17.79 -18.31
CA SER A 345 31.78 16.86 -17.73
C SER A 345 30.56 17.60 -17.21
N ILE A 346 30.73 18.60 -16.34
CA ILE A 346 29.58 19.32 -15.77
C ILE A 346 28.84 20.17 -16.81
N THR A 347 29.58 20.78 -17.73
CA THR A 347 28.98 21.60 -18.80
C THR A 347 28.16 20.73 -19.72
N SER A 348 28.71 19.58 -20.18
CA SER A 348 27.99 18.64 -21.04
C SER A 348 26.77 18.05 -20.34
N TRP A 349 26.88 17.74 -19.04
CA TRP A 349 25.77 17.20 -18.24
C TRP A 349 24.59 18.16 -18.16
N LEU A 350 24.85 19.45 -17.93
CA LEU A 350 23.81 20.47 -17.83
C LEU A 350 23.26 20.83 -19.23
N GLN A 351 24.12 20.91 -20.25
CA GLN A 351 23.69 21.15 -21.64
C GLN A 351 22.81 20.03 -22.20
N ALA A 352 23.09 18.77 -21.84
CA ALA A 352 22.26 17.62 -22.22
C ALA A 352 20.80 17.73 -21.71
N GLN A 353 20.56 18.61 -20.74
CA GLN A 353 19.26 18.90 -20.14
C GLN A 353 18.71 20.26 -20.56
N ASP A 354 19.28 20.86 -21.62
CA ASP A 354 18.93 22.19 -22.12
C ASP A 354 19.11 23.32 -21.09
N LEU A 355 20.06 23.14 -20.15
CA LEU A 355 20.41 24.15 -19.16
C LEU A 355 21.65 24.94 -19.61
N GLN A 356 21.65 26.24 -19.29
CA GLN A 356 22.75 27.14 -19.59
C GLN A 356 23.45 27.55 -18.29
N PRO A 357 24.43 26.78 -17.80
CA PRO A 357 25.17 27.15 -16.60
C PRO A 357 26.07 28.36 -16.85
N LYS A 358 26.08 29.28 -15.89
CA LYS A 358 27.10 30.32 -15.78
C LYS A 358 28.22 29.79 -14.89
N ILE A 359 29.40 29.61 -15.47
CA ILE A 359 30.61 29.16 -14.77
C ILE A 359 31.60 30.33 -14.74
N THR A 360 32.05 30.71 -13.55
CA THR A 360 32.99 31.82 -13.37
C THR A 360 34.14 31.40 -12.46
N GLU A 361 35.37 31.62 -12.90
CA GLU A 361 36.55 31.41 -12.06
C GLU A 361 36.58 32.43 -10.93
N VAL A 362 36.74 31.95 -9.70
CA VAL A 362 36.83 32.75 -8.49
C VAL A 362 38.29 32.77 -8.06
N PRO A 363 38.92 33.95 -7.95
CA PRO A 363 40.32 34.03 -7.54
C PRO A 363 40.47 33.55 -6.10
N VAL A 364 41.36 32.57 -5.90
CA VAL A 364 41.67 32.04 -4.57
C VAL A 364 42.64 33.00 -3.87
N THR A 365 42.11 33.80 -2.94
CA THR A 365 42.91 34.72 -2.13
C THR A 365 43.47 34.00 -0.90
N VAL A 366 44.80 33.89 -0.82
CA VAL A 366 45.46 33.37 0.37
C VAL A 366 45.64 34.50 1.38
N VAL A 367 44.98 34.41 2.53
CA VAL A 367 45.09 35.41 3.60
C VAL A 367 46.45 35.24 4.28
N GLN A 368 47.31 36.25 4.16
CA GLN A 368 48.56 36.27 4.91
C GLN A 368 48.27 36.60 6.38
N PRO A 369 48.76 35.80 7.35
CA PRO A 369 48.66 36.15 8.76
C PRO A 369 49.33 37.51 9.01
N PRO A 370 48.72 38.43 9.76
CA PRO A 370 49.34 39.71 10.08
C PRO A 370 50.65 39.47 10.84
N ALA A 371 51.69 40.22 10.49
CA ALA A 371 52.95 40.17 11.20
C ALA A 371 52.75 40.60 12.67
N LEU A 372 53.23 39.81 13.61
CA LEU A 372 53.25 40.20 15.03
C LEU A 372 54.19 41.40 15.21
N PRO A 373 53.85 42.38 16.07
CA PRO A 373 54.70 43.54 16.30
C PRO A 373 56.12 43.13 16.71
N GLY A 374 57.12 43.53 15.92
CA GLY A 374 58.53 43.24 16.18
C GLY A 374 59.08 41.95 15.56
N GLN A 375 58.28 41.18 14.81
CA GLN A 375 58.75 40.02 14.05
C GLN A 375 58.71 40.29 12.54
N PRO A 376 59.65 39.74 11.75
CA PRO A 376 59.54 39.77 10.30
C PRO A 376 58.26 39.07 9.85
N ALA A 377 57.63 39.58 8.79
CA ALA A 377 56.42 38.97 8.25
C ALA A 377 56.69 37.49 7.90
N PRO A 378 55.76 36.57 8.23
CA PRO A 378 55.92 35.17 7.85
C PRO A 378 56.02 35.06 6.33
N PRO A 379 56.76 34.05 5.81
CA PRO A 379 56.84 33.83 4.37
C PRO A 379 55.43 33.62 3.80
N PRO A 380 55.15 34.11 2.58
CA PRO A 380 53.85 33.94 1.98
C PRO A 380 53.52 32.45 1.88
N PRO A 381 52.28 32.04 2.22
CA PRO A 381 51.85 30.67 2.05
C PRO A 381 52.00 30.24 0.57
N PRO A 382 52.23 28.94 0.31
CA PRO A 382 52.33 28.44 -1.06
C PRO A 382 51.03 28.78 -1.82
N PRO A 383 51.12 29.06 -3.13
CA PRO A 383 49.91 29.26 -3.93
C PRO A 383 49.05 27.99 -3.87
N PRO A 384 47.72 28.13 -3.85
CA PRO A 384 46.82 26.99 -3.89
C PRO A 384 47.08 26.18 -5.16
N ASP A 385 47.10 24.87 -5.01
CA ASP A 385 47.30 23.87 -6.08
C ASP A 385 46.00 23.54 -6.82
N TYR A 386 44.92 24.25 -6.50
CA TYR A 386 43.61 24.10 -7.11
C TYR A 386 43.11 25.42 -7.70
N ARG A 387 42.23 25.29 -8.68
CA ARG A 387 41.39 26.39 -9.17
C ARG A 387 39.96 26.22 -8.69
N HIS A 388 39.28 27.34 -8.53
CA HIS A 388 37.94 27.41 -7.99
C HIS A 388 37.01 28.06 -9.02
N PHE A 389 35.94 27.35 -9.36
CA PHE A 389 34.89 27.84 -10.24
C PHE A 389 33.56 27.86 -9.50
N GLU A 390 32.84 28.97 -9.60
CA GLU A 390 31.44 29.03 -9.18
C GLU A 390 30.54 28.62 -10.35
N ILE A 391 29.58 27.74 -10.08
CA ILE A 391 28.59 27.26 -11.04
C ILE A 391 27.23 27.76 -10.61
N ARG A 392 26.51 28.43 -11.52
CA ARG A 392 25.12 28.85 -11.33
C ARG A 392 24.26 28.38 -12.47
N TYR A 393 23.11 27.82 -12.18
CA TYR A 393 22.11 27.50 -13.21
C TYR A 393 20.69 27.65 -12.66
N THR A 394 19.75 27.83 -13.59
CA THR A 394 18.32 27.89 -13.31
C THR A 394 17.62 26.75 -14.04
N SER A 395 16.65 26.10 -13.40
CA SER A 395 15.90 24.97 -13.97
C SER A 395 14.42 25.01 -13.56
N LEU A 396 13.56 24.41 -14.38
CA LEU A 396 12.16 24.12 -14.03
C LEU A 396 12.00 22.79 -13.28
N LEU A 397 13.03 21.94 -13.31
CA LEU A 397 13.06 20.67 -12.61
C LEU A 397 13.84 20.79 -11.30
N PRO A 398 13.47 20.01 -10.26
CA PRO A 398 14.21 19.98 -9.00
C PRO A 398 15.69 19.61 -9.21
N PRO A 399 16.62 20.23 -8.44
CA PRO A 399 18.05 19.95 -8.54
C PRO A 399 18.40 18.47 -8.31
N ALA A 400 17.64 17.78 -7.44
CA ALA A 400 17.80 16.34 -7.22
C ALA A 400 17.61 15.51 -8.50
N THR A 401 16.72 15.95 -9.40
CA THR A 401 16.50 15.34 -10.71
C THR A 401 17.58 15.76 -11.70
N VAL A 402 17.89 17.07 -11.75
CA VAL A 402 18.87 17.61 -12.70
C VAL A 402 20.26 17.05 -12.48
N LEU A 403 20.69 16.89 -11.23
CA LEU A 403 22.03 16.42 -10.87
C LEU A 403 22.10 14.92 -10.60
N GLN A 404 21.05 14.16 -10.96
CA GLN A 404 21.00 12.73 -10.70
C GLN A 404 22.09 11.97 -11.50
N GLY A 405 23.12 11.47 -10.81
CA GLY A 405 24.20 10.72 -11.46
C GLY A 405 25.31 11.58 -12.06
N VAL A 406 25.32 12.90 -11.74
CA VAL A 406 26.42 13.79 -12.12
C VAL A 406 27.74 13.32 -11.48
N GLN A 407 28.85 13.48 -12.21
CA GLN A 407 30.17 13.34 -11.60
C GLN A 407 30.44 14.53 -10.68
N SER A 408 30.45 14.30 -9.36
CA SER A 408 30.50 15.36 -8.35
C SER A 408 31.85 15.49 -7.63
N THR A 409 32.91 14.85 -8.12
CA THR A 409 34.26 14.97 -7.53
C THR A 409 34.74 16.41 -7.57
N GLY A 410 35.11 16.98 -6.43
CA GLY A 410 35.49 18.38 -6.31
C GLY A 410 34.32 19.35 -6.40
N MET A 411 33.08 18.87 -6.56
CA MET A 411 31.87 19.72 -6.62
C MET A 411 31.22 19.79 -5.24
N ARG A 412 30.81 20.99 -4.83
CA ARG A 412 30.04 21.25 -3.61
C ARG A 412 28.88 22.16 -3.94
N LEU A 413 27.69 21.88 -3.41
CA LEU A 413 26.56 22.80 -3.54
C LEU A 413 26.58 23.76 -2.36
N ARG A 414 26.26 25.03 -2.65
CA ARG A 414 26.25 26.10 -1.66
C ARG A 414 24.83 26.57 -1.35
N GLU A 415 23.98 26.62 -2.36
CA GLU A 415 22.61 27.10 -2.21
C GLU A 415 21.66 26.46 -3.22
N ILE A 416 20.49 26.06 -2.74
CA ILE A 416 19.33 25.74 -3.55
C ILE A 416 18.20 26.69 -3.17
N LYS A 417 17.71 27.44 -4.15
CA LYS A 417 16.55 28.32 -4.00
C LYS A 417 15.47 27.90 -4.98
N THR A 418 14.22 27.89 -4.53
CA THR A 418 13.05 27.73 -5.40
C THR A 418 12.09 28.89 -5.20
N ASP A 419 11.48 29.33 -6.28
CA ASP A 419 10.43 30.35 -6.32
C ASP A 419 9.20 29.77 -7.02
N PHE A 420 8.02 29.98 -6.45
CA PHE A 420 6.74 29.55 -7.01
C PHE A 420 6.01 30.75 -7.61
N GLN A 421 5.86 30.74 -8.95
CA GLN A 421 5.16 31.80 -9.69
C GLN A 421 4.35 31.15 -10.82
N ASP A 422 3.13 31.64 -11.04
CA ASP A 422 2.24 31.20 -12.14
C ASP A 422 2.04 29.68 -12.24
N GLY A 423 1.96 29.00 -11.08
CA GLY A 423 1.77 27.56 -11.01
C GLY A 423 3.02 26.73 -11.36
N LYS A 424 4.20 27.37 -11.45
CA LYS A 424 5.47 26.72 -11.78
C LYS A 424 6.52 27.01 -10.70
N LEU A 425 7.36 26.01 -10.43
CA LEU A 425 8.55 26.18 -9.61
C LEU A 425 9.74 26.48 -10.50
N THR A 426 10.51 27.49 -10.13
CA THR A 426 11.79 27.83 -10.74
C THR A 426 12.89 27.64 -9.71
N TRP A 427 13.86 26.79 -10.02
CA TRP A 427 14.97 26.42 -9.16
C TRP A 427 16.23 27.16 -9.58
N ASN A 428 16.90 27.80 -8.63
CA ASN A 428 18.20 28.43 -8.80
C ASN A 428 19.21 27.71 -7.91
N VAL A 429 20.29 27.23 -8.51
CA VAL A 429 21.32 26.45 -7.81
C VAL A 429 22.66 27.15 -7.94
N ILE A 430 23.36 27.23 -6.82
CA ILE A 430 24.72 27.77 -6.73
C ILE A 430 25.60 26.67 -6.15
N GLY A 431 26.71 26.39 -6.83
CA GLY A 431 27.72 25.46 -6.36
C GLY A 431 29.13 25.92 -6.70
N ASP A 432 30.08 25.18 -6.15
CA ASP A 432 31.50 25.36 -6.26
C ASP A 432 32.11 24.12 -6.89
N LEU A 433 33.03 24.31 -7.83
CA LEU A 433 33.82 23.26 -8.45
C LEU A 433 35.29 23.57 -8.24
N TYR A 434 35.98 22.64 -7.59
CA TYR A 434 37.41 22.67 -7.35
C TYR A 434 38.10 21.70 -8.31
N VAL A 435 39.19 22.13 -8.94
CA VAL A 435 39.92 21.35 -9.95
C VAL A 435 41.42 21.57 -9.82
N HIS A 436 42.22 20.64 -10.33
CA HIS A 436 43.67 20.78 -10.45
C HIS A 436 44.07 21.56 -11.72
#